data_AF-Q9AQR1-F1
#
_entry.id   AF-Q9AQR1-F1
#
_cell.length_a   1.000
_cell.length_b   1.000
_cell.length_c   1.000
_cell.angle_alpha   90.00
_cell.angle_beta   90.00
_cell.angle_gamma   90.00
#
_symmetry.space_group_name_H-M   'P 1'
#
loop_
_entity.id
_entity.type
_entity.pdbx_description
1 polymer ?
#
loop_
_entity_poly.entity_id
_entity_poly.type
_entity_poly.pdbx_seq_one_letter_code
_entity_poly.pdbx_strand_id
1 'polypeptide(L)'
;NDVARGIVKADVAQNNYGLYGQGQVVAVADTGLDTGRNDSSMHEAFRGKITALYALGRTNNANDPNGHGTHVAGSVLGNALNKGMAPQANLVFQSIMDSSGGLGGLPSNLNTLFSQAWNAGARIHTNSWGAPVNGAYTANSRQVDEYVRNNDMTVLFAAGNEGPNSGTISAPGTAKNAITVGATENYRPSFGSLADNPNHIAQFSSRGATRDGRIKPDVTAPGTFILSARSSLAPDSSFWANYNSKYAYMGGTSMATPIVAGNVAQLREHFIKNRGITPKPSLIKAALIAGATDVGLGYPSGDQGWGRVTLDKSLNVAYVNEATALATGQKATYSFQAQAGKPLKISLVWTDAPGSTTASYTLVNDLDLVITAPNGQKYVGNDFSYPYDNNWDGRNNVENVFINAPQSGTYTIEVQAYNVPSGPQRFSLAIVH
;
A
#
# COMPACT_ATOMS: atom_id res chain seq x y z
N ASN A 1 -14.39 9.14 -3.59
CA ASN A 1 -14.26 7.70 -3.85
C ASN A 1 -14.67 7.31 -5.26
N ASP A 2 -15.87 7.64 -5.73
CA ASP A 2 -16.40 7.13 -7.01
C ASP A 2 -15.47 7.35 -8.23
N VAL A 3 -14.86 8.53 -8.37
CA VAL A 3 -13.89 8.79 -9.45
C VAL A 3 -12.61 7.95 -9.27
N ALA A 4 -12.05 7.96 -8.06
CA ALA A 4 -10.85 7.19 -7.75
C ALA A 4 -11.05 5.69 -8.01
N ARG A 5 -12.24 5.14 -7.74
CA ARG A 5 -12.63 3.75 -8.02
C ARG A 5 -12.36 3.36 -9.47
N GLY A 6 -12.69 4.24 -10.43
CA GLY A 6 -12.41 4.03 -11.85
C GLY A 6 -10.95 4.20 -12.24
N ILE A 7 -10.24 5.16 -11.60
CA ILE A 7 -8.81 5.39 -11.86
C ILE A 7 -7.98 4.17 -11.47
N VAL A 8 -8.25 3.58 -10.30
CA VAL A 8 -7.51 2.40 -9.79
C VAL A 8 -8.08 1.05 -10.24
N LYS A 9 -9.10 1.06 -11.11
CA LYS A 9 -9.77 -0.15 -11.65
C LYS A 9 -10.47 -1.02 -10.60
N ALA A 10 -10.86 -0.41 -9.48
CA ALA A 10 -11.70 -1.07 -8.48
C ALA A 10 -13.14 -1.29 -8.99
N ASP A 11 -13.58 -0.48 -9.95
CA ASP A 11 -14.84 -0.67 -10.67
C ASP A 11 -14.83 -1.96 -11.51
N VAL A 12 -13.75 -2.23 -12.23
CA VAL A 12 -13.55 -3.48 -12.97
C VAL A 12 -13.51 -4.68 -12.02
N ALA A 13 -12.75 -4.60 -10.93
CA ALA A 13 -12.71 -5.67 -9.91
C ALA A 13 -14.09 -5.97 -9.32
N GLN A 14 -14.92 -4.94 -9.07
CA GLN A 14 -16.27 -5.12 -8.56
C GLN A 14 -17.23 -5.66 -9.62
N ASN A 15 -17.33 -5.00 -10.78
CA ASN A 15 -18.35 -5.30 -11.77
C ASN A 15 -18.07 -6.60 -12.54
N ASN A 16 -16.80 -6.91 -12.81
CA ASN A 16 -16.42 -8.04 -13.66
C ASN A 16 -15.96 -9.26 -12.86
N TYR A 17 -15.41 -9.06 -11.66
CA TYR A 17 -14.91 -10.15 -10.81
C TYR A 17 -15.75 -10.36 -9.54
N GLY A 18 -16.73 -9.50 -9.25
CA GLY A 18 -17.55 -9.61 -8.04
C GLY A 18 -16.79 -9.32 -6.73
N LEU A 19 -15.68 -8.59 -6.81
CA LEU A 19 -14.78 -8.37 -5.66
C LEU A 19 -15.12 -7.09 -4.91
N TYR A 20 -15.83 -7.23 -3.80
CA TYR A 20 -16.26 -6.13 -2.93
C TYR A 20 -15.60 -6.15 -1.54
N GLY A 21 -14.67 -7.08 -1.30
CA GLY A 21 -13.99 -7.31 -0.02
C GLY A 21 -14.77 -8.19 0.95
N GLN A 22 -15.78 -8.95 0.49
CA GLN A 22 -16.61 -9.77 1.36
C GLN A 22 -15.77 -10.87 2.02
N GLY A 23 -15.93 -11.02 3.34
CA GLY A 23 -15.12 -11.93 4.16
C GLY A 23 -13.74 -11.41 4.53
N GLN A 24 -13.37 -10.20 4.09
CA GLN A 24 -12.15 -9.52 4.56
C GLN A 24 -12.46 -8.62 5.75
N VAL A 25 -11.49 -8.49 6.65
CA VAL A 25 -11.52 -7.55 7.78
C VAL A 25 -10.31 -6.63 7.65
N VAL A 26 -10.57 -5.33 7.53
CA VAL A 26 -9.54 -4.28 7.45
C VAL A 26 -9.53 -3.50 8.77
N ALA A 27 -8.36 -3.34 9.35
CA ALA A 27 -8.13 -2.46 10.48
C ALA A 27 -7.70 -1.06 10.04
N VAL A 28 -8.30 -0.03 10.64
CA VAL A 28 -7.95 1.37 10.46
C VAL A 28 -7.59 1.94 11.83
N ALA A 29 -6.35 2.38 12.00
CA ALA A 29 -5.92 3.13 13.18
C ALA A 29 -5.80 4.61 12.83
N ASP A 30 -6.72 5.42 13.35
CA ASP A 30 -6.88 6.83 12.97
C ASP A 30 -7.63 7.61 14.07
N THR A 31 -8.06 8.85 13.80
CA THR A 31 -8.50 9.80 14.84
C THR A 31 -9.67 9.30 15.68
N GLY A 32 -10.70 8.75 15.02
CA GLY A 32 -11.95 8.30 15.59
C GLY A 32 -12.90 7.90 14.47
N LEU A 33 -14.06 7.37 14.82
CA LEU A 33 -15.10 6.99 13.85
C LEU A 33 -16.46 7.59 14.22
N ASP A 34 -16.81 8.68 13.55
CA ASP A 34 -18.12 9.35 13.66
C ASP A 34 -18.57 9.54 15.12
N THR A 35 -19.70 8.97 15.53
CA THR A 35 -20.24 9.07 16.90
C THR A 35 -19.44 8.27 17.94
N GLY A 36 -18.53 7.38 17.51
CA GLY A 36 -17.72 6.55 18.39
C GLY A 36 -18.48 5.39 19.03
N ARG A 37 -19.69 5.08 18.54
CA ARG A 37 -20.56 4.03 19.07
C ARG A 37 -20.92 3.03 17.99
N ASN A 38 -20.72 1.74 18.24
CA ASN A 38 -21.13 0.68 17.31
C ASN A 38 -22.62 0.33 17.52
N ASP A 39 -23.50 1.30 17.27
CA ASP A 39 -24.96 1.16 17.37
C ASP A 39 -25.65 1.89 16.20
N SER A 40 -26.95 2.16 16.32
CA SER A 40 -27.73 2.82 15.27
C SER A 40 -27.32 4.27 14.97
N SER A 41 -26.62 4.96 15.90
CA SER A 41 -26.14 6.33 15.71
C SER A 41 -24.96 6.44 14.76
N MET A 42 -24.24 5.33 14.52
CA MET A 42 -23.10 5.28 13.61
C MET A 42 -23.49 5.73 12.20
N HIS A 43 -22.59 6.50 11.59
CA HIS A 43 -22.68 6.88 10.17
C HIS A 43 -23.05 5.69 9.27
N GLU A 44 -23.96 5.92 8.33
CA GLU A 44 -24.54 4.89 7.47
C GLU A 44 -23.51 4.10 6.65
N ALA A 45 -22.35 4.68 6.39
CA ALA A 45 -21.25 4.00 5.70
C ALA A 45 -20.67 2.81 6.48
N PHE A 46 -20.79 2.78 7.82
CA PHE A 46 -20.15 1.78 8.69
C PHE A 46 -21.14 1.01 9.58
N ARG A 47 -22.37 1.51 9.74
CA ARG A 47 -23.37 0.87 10.59
C ARG A 47 -23.60 -0.59 10.18
N GLY A 48 -23.52 -1.51 11.14
CA GLY A 48 -23.74 -2.95 10.94
C GLY A 48 -22.55 -3.74 10.36
N LYS A 49 -21.37 -3.11 10.21
CA LYS A 49 -20.16 -3.77 9.66
C LYS A 49 -18.87 -3.45 10.41
N ILE A 50 -18.99 -2.97 11.64
CA ILE A 50 -17.87 -2.78 12.55
C ILE A 50 -17.68 -4.07 13.35
N THR A 51 -16.60 -4.79 13.07
CA THR A 51 -16.15 -5.95 13.84
C THR A 51 -15.74 -5.54 15.25
N ALA A 52 -14.96 -4.46 15.38
CA ALA A 52 -14.56 -3.93 16.67
C ALA A 52 -14.26 -2.42 16.56
N LEU A 53 -14.58 -1.68 17.63
CA LEU A 53 -14.31 -0.25 17.78
C LEU A 53 -13.59 -0.02 19.10
N TYR A 54 -12.30 0.31 19.04
CA TYR A 54 -11.44 0.48 20.21
C TYR A 54 -11.11 1.96 20.42
N ALA A 55 -11.28 2.44 21.66
CA ALA A 55 -10.87 3.76 22.09
C ALA A 55 -9.50 3.68 22.79
N LEU A 56 -8.44 4.12 22.11
CA LEU A 56 -7.05 4.03 22.59
C LEU A 56 -6.52 5.37 23.09
N GLY A 57 -6.82 6.47 22.38
CA GLY A 57 -6.31 7.80 22.73
C GLY A 57 -7.12 8.55 23.78
N ARG A 58 -8.42 8.24 23.90
CA ARG A 58 -9.32 8.82 24.90
C ARG A 58 -10.14 7.71 25.54
N THR A 59 -10.01 7.56 26.86
CA THR A 59 -10.70 6.50 27.60
C THR A 59 -12.20 6.51 27.31
N ASN A 60 -12.72 5.39 26.83
CA ASN A 60 -14.13 5.17 26.47
C ASN A 60 -14.70 6.11 25.39
N ASN A 61 -13.84 6.78 24.61
CA ASN A 61 -14.29 7.67 23.54
C ASN A 61 -13.54 7.42 22.23
N ALA A 62 -14.25 6.84 21.26
CA ALA A 62 -13.77 6.59 19.90
C ALA A 62 -14.43 7.50 18.84
N ASN A 63 -15.06 8.61 19.25
CA ASN A 63 -15.76 9.53 18.33
C ASN A 63 -14.78 10.38 17.50
N ASP A 64 -15.25 11.03 16.45
CA ASP A 64 -14.39 11.76 15.51
C ASP A 64 -14.76 13.23 15.33
N PRO A 65 -14.44 14.11 16.28
CA PRO A 65 -14.63 15.55 16.10
C PRO A 65 -13.66 16.17 15.08
N ASN A 66 -12.62 15.44 14.67
CA ASN A 66 -11.68 15.89 13.64
C ASN A 66 -12.24 15.60 12.24
N GLY A 67 -12.71 14.38 11.98
CA GLY A 67 -13.28 13.93 10.71
C GLY A 67 -12.33 13.12 9.83
N HIS A 68 -11.02 13.15 10.10
CA HIS A 68 -10.01 12.46 9.31
C HIS A 68 -10.22 10.93 9.29
N GLY A 69 -10.31 10.29 10.46
CA GLY A 69 -10.49 8.84 10.58
C GLY A 69 -11.77 8.33 9.94
N THR A 70 -12.88 9.07 10.08
CA THR A 70 -14.16 8.76 9.43
C THR A 70 -14.04 8.82 7.91
N HIS A 71 -13.38 9.85 7.38
CA HIS A 71 -13.16 10.02 5.94
C HIS A 71 -12.25 8.92 5.38
N VAL A 72 -11.17 8.59 6.08
CA VAL A 72 -10.20 7.52 5.76
C VAL A 72 -10.92 6.16 5.72
N ALA A 73 -11.61 5.77 6.77
CA ALA A 73 -12.35 4.50 6.81
C ALA A 73 -13.42 4.42 5.72
N GLY A 74 -14.05 5.55 5.39
CA GLY A 74 -15.02 5.66 4.30
C GLY A 74 -14.43 5.23 2.95
N SER A 75 -13.18 5.64 2.67
CA SER A 75 -12.48 5.31 1.42
C SER A 75 -12.06 3.84 1.34
N VAL A 76 -11.81 3.20 2.49
CA VAL A 76 -11.55 1.76 2.55
C VAL A 76 -12.82 0.97 2.20
N LEU A 77 -13.89 1.14 2.97
CA LEU A 77 -15.00 0.17 3.01
C LEU A 77 -16.40 0.75 3.28
N GLY A 78 -16.56 2.08 3.17
CA GLY A 78 -17.85 2.73 3.35
C GLY A 78 -18.92 2.14 2.43
N ASN A 79 -20.08 1.77 2.97
CA ASN A 79 -21.11 1.03 2.23
C ASN A 79 -22.47 1.74 2.15
N ALA A 80 -22.47 3.04 1.86
CA ALA A 80 -23.67 3.81 1.57
C ALA A 80 -23.52 4.45 0.19
N LEU A 81 -23.72 5.77 0.05
CA LEU A 81 -23.26 6.53 -1.11
C LEU A 81 -21.74 6.78 -1.02
N ASN A 82 -21.11 7.21 -2.12
CA ASN A 82 -19.66 7.49 -2.21
C ASN A 82 -18.80 6.36 -1.63
N LYS A 83 -19.11 5.12 -2.04
CA LYS A 83 -18.61 3.88 -1.40
C LYS A 83 -17.09 3.82 -1.40
N GLY A 84 -16.54 3.16 -0.38
CA GLY A 84 -15.13 2.77 -0.38
C GLY A 84 -14.82 1.72 -1.44
N MET A 85 -13.53 1.40 -1.62
CA MET A 85 -13.12 0.43 -2.65
C MET A 85 -13.57 -1.00 -2.31
N ALA A 86 -13.66 -1.35 -1.03
CA ALA A 86 -14.10 -2.67 -0.54
C ALA A 86 -15.37 -2.58 0.32
N PRO A 87 -16.53 -2.21 -0.26
CA PRO A 87 -17.73 -1.87 0.49
C PRO A 87 -18.42 -3.07 1.15
N GLN A 88 -17.95 -4.31 1.00
CA GLN A 88 -18.44 -5.49 1.72
C GLN A 88 -17.42 -6.06 2.73
N ALA A 89 -16.25 -5.42 2.87
CA ALA A 89 -15.35 -5.72 3.99
C ALA A 89 -15.94 -5.21 5.31
N ASN A 90 -15.51 -5.85 6.40
CA ASN A 90 -15.79 -5.43 7.77
C ASN A 90 -14.62 -4.62 8.35
N LEU A 91 -14.92 -3.80 9.35
CA LEU A 91 -14.01 -2.82 9.93
C LEU A 91 -13.61 -3.18 11.35
N VAL A 92 -12.31 -3.22 11.61
CA VAL A 92 -11.78 -2.95 12.95
C VAL A 92 -11.31 -1.50 12.97
N PHE A 93 -11.76 -0.71 13.93
CA PHE A 93 -11.33 0.68 14.04
C PHE A 93 -10.65 0.93 15.39
N GLN A 94 -9.47 1.52 15.33
CA GLN A 94 -8.63 1.85 16.48
C GLN A 94 -8.49 3.37 16.58
N SER A 95 -9.29 3.98 17.46
CA SER A 95 -9.30 5.43 17.68
C SER A 95 -8.10 5.85 18.52
N ILE A 96 -7.09 6.41 17.87
CA ILE A 96 -5.79 6.78 18.48
C ILE A 96 -5.67 8.27 18.81
N MET A 97 -6.64 9.12 18.45
CA MET A 97 -6.59 10.54 18.81
C MET A 97 -6.80 10.74 20.32
N ASP A 98 -5.91 11.52 20.92
CA ASP A 98 -5.97 11.94 22.31
C ASP A 98 -6.84 13.21 22.50
N SER A 99 -6.93 13.70 23.74
CA SER A 99 -7.74 14.88 24.07
C SER A 99 -7.17 16.21 23.56
N SER A 100 -5.89 16.28 23.18
CA SER A 100 -5.29 17.49 22.61
C SER A 100 -5.36 17.51 21.08
N GLY A 101 -5.94 16.46 20.47
CA GLY A 101 -6.00 16.29 19.01
C GLY A 101 -4.74 15.64 18.42
N GLY A 102 -3.78 15.25 19.27
CA GLY A 102 -2.62 14.46 18.87
C GLY A 102 -2.95 12.97 18.75
N LEU A 103 -1.95 12.15 18.43
CA LEU A 103 -2.07 10.69 18.29
C LEU A 103 -1.53 9.92 19.51
N GLY A 104 -1.72 10.46 20.71
CA GLY A 104 -1.22 9.89 21.97
C GLY A 104 -1.81 8.52 22.35
N GLY A 105 -2.83 8.03 21.63
CA GLY A 105 -3.33 6.66 21.77
C GLY A 105 -2.48 5.60 21.10
N LEU A 106 -1.45 5.98 20.33
CA LEU A 106 -0.49 5.02 19.79
C LEU A 106 0.32 4.39 20.92
N PRO A 107 0.39 3.04 21.01
CA PRO A 107 1.26 2.39 21.97
C PRO A 107 2.73 2.64 21.62
N SER A 108 3.61 2.64 22.63
CA SER A 108 5.06 2.76 22.45
C SER A 108 5.67 1.63 21.58
N ASN A 109 5.00 0.47 21.54
CA ASN A 109 5.29 -0.62 20.63
C ASN A 109 4.11 -0.86 19.69
N LEU A 110 4.28 -0.57 18.39
CA LEU A 110 3.25 -0.74 17.37
C LEU A 110 2.81 -2.20 17.20
N ASN A 111 3.62 -3.19 17.61
CA ASN A 111 3.20 -4.59 17.59
C ASN A 111 1.96 -4.81 18.48
N THR A 112 1.78 -4.01 19.54
CA THR A 112 0.57 -4.04 20.38
C THR A 112 -0.67 -3.57 19.60
N LEU A 113 -0.53 -2.50 18.80
CA LEU A 113 -1.61 -1.99 17.95
C LEU A 113 -2.02 -3.05 16.92
N PHE A 114 -1.04 -3.62 16.22
CA PHE A 114 -1.29 -4.61 15.18
C PHE A 114 -1.85 -5.93 15.74
N SER A 115 -1.36 -6.37 16.91
CA SER A 115 -1.84 -7.59 17.59
C SER A 115 -3.31 -7.46 18.01
N GLN A 116 -3.73 -6.29 18.53
CA GLN A 116 -5.13 -6.06 18.88
C GLN A 116 -6.04 -6.20 17.66
N ALA A 117 -5.66 -5.61 16.53
CA ALA A 117 -6.40 -5.73 15.27
C ALA A 117 -6.40 -7.16 14.72
N TRP A 118 -5.25 -7.84 14.78
CA TRP A 118 -5.10 -9.22 14.33
C TRP A 118 -6.00 -10.20 15.09
N ASN A 119 -6.06 -10.04 16.42
CA ASN A 119 -6.89 -10.83 17.32
C ASN A 119 -8.39 -10.59 17.07
N ALA A 120 -8.76 -9.40 16.58
CA ALA A 120 -10.11 -9.09 16.10
C ALA A 120 -10.39 -9.60 14.67
N GLY A 121 -9.47 -10.34 14.06
CA GLY A 121 -9.63 -10.96 12.75
C GLY A 121 -9.11 -10.14 11.56
N ALA A 122 -8.55 -8.95 11.78
CA ALA A 122 -7.97 -8.15 10.71
C ALA A 122 -6.74 -8.84 10.11
N ARG A 123 -6.60 -8.78 8.78
CA ARG A 123 -5.43 -9.25 8.02
C ARG A 123 -4.80 -8.16 7.15
N ILE A 124 -5.41 -6.99 7.19
CA ILE A 124 -4.97 -5.78 6.49
C ILE A 124 -5.07 -4.66 7.53
N HIS A 125 -4.02 -3.85 7.66
CA HIS A 125 -3.99 -2.74 8.60
C HIS A 125 -3.51 -1.48 7.88
N THR A 126 -4.30 -0.43 7.89
CA THR A 126 -3.98 0.82 7.19
C THR A 126 -3.84 1.99 8.16
N ASN A 127 -2.86 2.85 7.89
CA ASN A 127 -2.42 3.90 8.80
C ASN A 127 -2.18 5.20 8.01
N SER A 128 -3.09 6.16 8.14
CA SER A 128 -2.99 7.45 7.47
C SER A 128 -2.33 8.50 8.37
N TRP A 129 -1.16 8.17 8.92
CA TRP A 129 -0.39 9.02 9.82
C TRP A 129 1.10 8.68 9.75
N GLY A 130 1.94 9.61 10.22
CA GLY A 130 3.37 9.44 10.29
C GLY A 130 4.07 10.68 10.84
N ALA A 131 5.35 10.53 11.19
CA ALA A 131 6.22 11.61 11.63
C ALA A 131 7.13 12.07 10.48
N PRO A 132 7.27 13.39 10.23
CA PRO A 132 8.11 13.93 9.16
C PRO A 132 9.60 13.86 9.52
N VAL A 133 10.20 12.70 9.30
CA VAL A 133 11.60 12.39 9.71
C VAL A 133 12.57 12.25 8.53
N ASN A 134 12.18 12.78 7.36
CA ASN A 134 12.99 12.84 6.14
C ASN A 134 13.64 11.49 5.79
N GLY A 135 12.81 10.48 5.60
CA GLY A 135 13.23 9.16 5.14
C GLY A 135 13.94 8.29 6.21
N ALA A 136 14.03 8.72 7.47
CA ALA A 136 14.67 7.94 8.53
C ALA A 136 13.91 6.64 8.85
N TYR A 137 14.65 5.57 9.09
CA TYR A 137 14.11 4.32 9.61
C TYR A 137 14.12 4.34 11.15
N THR A 138 12.94 4.42 11.75
CA THR A 138 12.77 4.64 13.19
C THR A 138 12.44 3.34 13.93
N ALA A 139 12.33 3.41 15.26
CA ALA A 139 11.85 2.29 16.07
C ALA A 139 10.47 1.78 15.59
N ASN A 140 9.58 2.69 15.19
CA ASN A 140 8.28 2.32 14.64
C ASN A 140 8.40 1.61 13.29
N SER A 141 9.30 2.06 12.41
CA SER A 141 9.57 1.37 11.14
C SER A 141 10.10 -0.05 11.39
N ARG A 142 10.98 -0.22 12.39
CA ARG A 142 11.51 -1.51 12.82
C ARG A 142 10.43 -2.45 13.35
N GLN A 143 9.54 -1.94 14.20
CA GLN A 143 8.41 -2.71 14.75
C GLN A 143 7.46 -3.16 13.63
N VAL A 144 7.17 -2.30 12.66
CA VAL A 144 6.38 -2.67 11.47
C VAL A 144 7.05 -3.82 10.70
N ASP A 145 8.35 -3.71 10.42
CA ASP A 145 9.08 -4.75 9.69
C ASP A 145 9.11 -6.09 10.43
N GLU A 146 9.35 -6.05 11.75
CA GLU A 146 9.29 -7.22 12.63
C GLU A 146 7.89 -7.86 12.62
N TYR A 147 6.83 -7.06 12.74
CA TYR A 147 5.47 -7.57 12.82
C TYR A 147 5.04 -8.27 11.53
N VAL A 148 5.29 -7.66 10.38
CA VAL A 148 4.91 -8.20 9.06
C VAL A 148 5.71 -9.46 8.73
N ARG A 149 6.98 -9.56 9.14
CA ARG A 149 7.76 -10.78 8.94
C ARG A 149 7.23 -11.97 9.75
N ASN A 150 6.70 -11.69 10.95
CA ASN A 150 6.26 -12.73 11.88
C ASN A 150 4.77 -13.06 11.77
N ASN A 151 3.98 -12.26 11.06
CA ASN A 151 2.52 -12.41 10.95
C ASN A 151 2.05 -12.11 9.52
N ASP A 152 1.08 -12.87 9.01
CA ASP A 152 0.49 -12.66 7.68
C ASP A 152 -0.46 -11.43 7.62
N MET A 153 0.02 -10.27 8.07
CA MET A 153 -0.69 -8.99 8.10
C MET A 153 -0.11 -8.06 7.03
N THR A 154 -0.93 -7.61 6.08
CA THR A 154 -0.52 -6.55 5.16
C THR A 154 -0.69 -5.19 5.83
N VAL A 155 0.41 -4.46 6.03
CA VAL A 155 0.40 -3.14 6.68
C VAL A 155 0.66 -2.03 5.68
N LEU A 156 -0.18 -1.00 5.69
CA LEU A 156 -0.08 0.17 4.81
C LEU A 156 0.18 1.45 5.61
N PHE A 157 0.97 2.35 5.04
CA PHE A 157 1.24 3.69 5.59
C PHE A 157 1.17 4.77 4.52
N ALA A 158 0.66 5.95 4.89
CA ALA A 158 0.79 7.14 4.07
C ALA A 158 2.26 7.58 3.93
N ALA A 159 2.64 8.08 2.75
CA ALA A 159 4.01 8.55 2.50
C ALA A 159 4.37 9.81 3.30
N GLY A 160 3.39 10.64 3.65
CA GLY A 160 3.59 11.99 4.20
C GLY A 160 3.13 13.08 3.21
N ASN A 161 3.02 14.32 3.69
CA ASN A 161 2.55 15.46 2.91
C ASN A 161 3.59 16.58 2.78
N GLU A 162 4.89 16.24 2.85
CA GLU A 162 5.99 17.22 2.89
C GLU A 162 6.71 17.38 1.53
N GLY A 163 6.06 16.98 0.45
CA GLY A 163 6.51 17.23 -0.92
C GLY A 163 6.47 18.73 -1.29
N PRO A 164 7.02 19.10 -2.45
CA PRO A 164 7.49 18.23 -3.53
C PRO A 164 8.98 17.86 -3.43
N ASN A 165 9.69 18.29 -2.37
CA ASN A 165 11.11 18.00 -2.22
C ASN A 165 11.36 16.49 -2.05
N SER A 166 12.49 16.01 -2.59
CA SER A 166 12.96 14.65 -2.41
C SER A 166 13.36 14.35 -0.95
N GLY A 167 13.35 13.08 -0.57
CA GLY A 167 13.80 12.65 0.75
C GLY A 167 12.86 12.98 1.91
N THR A 168 11.56 13.13 1.65
CA THR A 168 10.55 13.66 2.59
C THR A 168 9.59 12.61 3.14
N ILE A 169 9.87 11.32 2.94
CA ILE A 169 9.03 10.21 3.42
C ILE A 169 8.94 10.20 4.95
N SER A 170 7.71 10.12 5.47
CA SER A 170 7.41 10.00 6.90
C SER A 170 7.66 8.58 7.42
N ALA A 171 8.01 8.45 8.70
CA ALA A 171 7.98 7.15 9.40
C ALA A 171 6.64 6.99 10.13
N PRO A 172 6.01 5.80 10.13
CA PRO A 172 6.58 4.49 9.77
C PRO A 172 6.54 4.11 8.28
N GLY A 173 6.13 5.00 7.38
CA GLY A 173 6.16 4.77 5.93
C GLY A 173 7.54 4.44 5.33
N THR A 174 8.62 4.61 6.11
CA THR A 174 9.98 4.17 5.73
C THR A 174 10.23 2.67 5.96
N ALA A 175 9.33 1.94 6.62
CA ALA A 175 9.40 0.49 6.82
C ALA A 175 9.54 -0.28 5.49
N LYS A 176 10.38 -1.31 5.45
CA LYS A 176 10.65 -2.11 4.24
C LYS A 176 9.45 -2.98 3.88
N ASN A 177 8.80 -3.55 4.89
CA ASN A 177 7.76 -4.57 4.75
C ASN A 177 6.34 -3.97 4.67
N ALA A 178 6.20 -2.67 4.91
CA ALA A 178 4.95 -1.95 4.66
C ALA A 178 4.74 -1.67 3.16
N ILE A 179 3.48 -1.46 2.79
CA ILE A 179 3.10 -0.81 1.53
C ILE A 179 2.90 0.69 1.83
N THR A 180 3.81 1.51 1.34
CA THR A 180 3.77 2.96 1.52
C THR A 180 3.14 3.62 0.31
N VAL A 181 2.19 4.52 0.55
CA VAL A 181 1.31 5.04 -0.51
C VAL A 181 1.46 6.56 -0.67
N GLY A 182 1.85 6.97 -1.88
CA GLY A 182 1.84 8.38 -2.30
C GLY A 182 0.52 8.80 -2.96
N ALA A 183 0.35 10.08 -3.21
CA ALA A 183 -0.87 10.65 -3.79
C ALA A 183 -0.63 11.12 -5.23
N THR A 184 -1.36 10.54 -6.17
CA THR A 184 -1.65 11.21 -7.45
C THR A 184 -2.86 12.10 -7.30
N GLU A 185 -3.14 12.93 -8.30
CA GLU A 185 -4.42 13.61 -8.35
C GLU A 185 -5.59 12.65 -8.60
N ASN A 186 -6.76 13.04 -8.12
CA ASN A 186 -8.03 12.52 -8.60
C ASN A 186 -8.48 13.31 -9.84
N TYR A 187 -9.48 12.82 -10.60
CA TYR A 187 -9.97 13.54 -11.78
C TYR A 187 -11.29 14.28 -11.49
N ARG A 188 -11.18 15.47 -10.92
CA ARG A 188 -12.30 16.39 -10.66
C ARG A 188 -11.92 17.80 -11.11
N PRO A 189 -11.75 18.04 -12.42
CA PRO A 189 -11.15 19.27 -12.93
C PRO A 189 -11.94 20.54 -12.57
N SER A 190 -13.21 20.42 -12.19
CA SER A 190 -13.99 21.55 -11.64
C SER A 190 -13.42 22.15 -10.35
N PHE A 191 -12.56 21.43 -9.63
CA PHE A 191 -11.83 21.94 -8.46
C PHE A 191 -10.44 22.52 -8.80
N GLY A 192 -10.10 22.62 -10.09
CA GLY A 192 -8.85 23.22 -10.56
C GLY A 192 -7.67 22.25 -10.64
N SER A 193 -6.48 22.82 -10.69
CA SER A 193 -5.22 22.15 -11.06
C SER A 193 -4.68 21.12 -10.06
N LEU A 194 -5.37 20.92 -8.93
CA LEU A 194 -5.04 19.88 -7.97
C LEU A 194 -5.82 18.58 -8.22
N ALA A 195 -6.71 18.56 -9.22
CA ALA A 195 -7.54 17.41 -9.55
C ALA A 195 -7.85 17.34 -11.06
N ASP A 196 -6.90 17.70 -11.91
CA ASP A 196 -7.11 17.78 -13.37
C ASP A 196 -6.40 16.67 -14.15
N ASN A 197 -5.47 15.93 -13.54
CA ASN A 197 -4.74 14.88 -14.24
C ASN A 197 -4.32 13.73 -13.33
N PRO A 198 -4.91 12.52 -13.47
CA PRO A 198 -4.54 11.35 -12.66
C PRO A 198 -3.07 10.93 -12.73
N ASN A 199 -2.34 11.38 -13.76
CA ASN A 199 -0.92 11.13 -13.92
C ASN A 199 -0.02 12.14 -13.17
N HIS A 200 -0.57 13.24 -12.65
CA HIS A 200 0.19 14.15 -11.81
C HIS A 200 0.34 13.58 -10.39
N ILE A 201 1.56 13.61 -9.88
CA ILE A 201 1.82 13.43 -8.45
C ILE A 201 1.39 14.70 -7.74
N ALA A 202 0.52 14.58 -6.74
CA ALA A 202 0.06 15.72 -5.97
C ALA A 202 1.27 16.44 -5.35
N GLN A 203 1.28 17.77 -5.42
CA GLN A 203 2.45 18.57 -5.03
C GLN A 203 2.93 18.25 -3.61
N PHE A 204 2.01 18.10 -2.67
CA PHE A 204 2.31 17.79 -1.26
C PHE A 204 2.79 16.35 -1.04
N SER A 205 2.54 15.39 -1.94
CA SER A 205 2.87 13.99 -1.66
C SER A 205 4.36 13.88 -1.33
N SER A 206 4.73 13.33 -0.17
CA SER A 206 6.14 13.11 0.16
C SER A 206 6.82 12.22 -0.88
N ARG A 207 8.11 12.48 -1.13
CA ARG A 207 8.90 11.87 -2.19
C ARG A 207 10.11 11.14 -1.61
N GLY A 208 10.47 10.02 -2.22
CA GLY A 208 11.70 9.30 -1.92
C GLY A 208 12.95 10.01 -2.43
N ALA A 209 14.11 9.36 -2.37
CA ALA A 209 14.33 8.07 -1.72
C ALA A 209 14.20 8.14 -0.18
N THR A 210 14.19 7.00 0.52
CA THR A 210 14.45 6.99 1.96
C THR A 210 15.89 7.44 2.26
N ARG A 211 16.23 7.64 3.53
CA ARG A 211 17.58 8.10 3.94
C ARG A 211 18.70 7.16 3.48
N ASP A 212 18.40 5.86 3.37
CA ASP A 212 19.33 4.83 2.90
C ASP A 212 19.22 4.54 1.38
N GLY A 213 18.46 5.35 0.64
CA GLY A 213 18.40 5.29 -0.83
C GLY A 213 17.33 4.36 -1.41
N ARG A 214 16.43 3.78 -0.61
CA ARG A 214 15.34 2.93 -1.12
C ARG A 214 14.25 3.75 -1.79
N ILE A 215 13.56 3.10 -2.73
CA ILE A 215 12.38 3.66 -3.37
C ILE A 215 11.19 3.63 -2.41
N LYS A 216 10.70 4.82 -2.09
CA LYS A 216 9.43 5.07 -1.40
C LYS A 216 8.77 6.30 -2.04
N PRO A 217 7.44 6.40 -2.14
CA PRO A 217 6.45 5.37 -1.80
C PRO A 217 6.61 4.09 -2.64
N ASP A 218 5.93 3.00 -2.28
CA ASP A 218 5.92 1.80 -3.12
C ASP A 218 4.99 1.97 -4.31
N VAL A 219 3.79 2.54 -4.07
CA VAL A 219 2.76 2.78 -5.09
C VAL A 219 2.06 4.11 -4.82
N THR A 220 1.27 4.58 -5.80
CA THR A 220 0.42 5.76 -5.65
C THR A 220 -1.05 5.44 -5.93
N ALA A 221 -1.93 6.31 -5.41
CA ALA A 221 -3.36 6.32 -5.73
C ALA A 221 -3.90 7.75 -5.66
N PRO A 222 -5.08 8.03 -6.24
CA PRO A 222 -5.71 9.35 -6.13
C PRO A 222 -5.85 9.81 -4.68
N GLY A 223 -5.31 10.98 -4.35
CA GLY A 223 -5.30 11.54 -3.00
C GLY A 223 -5.79 12.97 -2.90
N THR A 224 -6.26 13.60 -3.98
CA THR A 224 -6.80 14.97 -3.97
C THR A 224 -8.31 14.97 -4.18
N PHE A 225 -9.03 15.89 -3.53
CA PHE A 225 -10.49 16.02 -3.66
C PHE A 225 -11.23 14.66 -3.64
N ILE A 226 -10.89 13.84 -2.67
CA ILE A 226 -11.55 12.57 -2.43
C ILE A 226 -12.81 12.86 -1.64
N LEU A 227 -13.98 12.62 -2.23
CA LEU A 227 -15.27 12.65 -1.54
C LEU A 227 -15.48 11.34 -0.78
N SER A 228 -15.55 11.40 0.55
CA SER A 228 -15.78 10.24 1.43
C SER A 228 -16.65 10.62 2.62
N ALA A 229 -16.88 9.68 3.53
CA ALA A 229 -17.75 9.85 4.69
C ALA A 229 -17.30 11.03 5.56
N ARG A 230 -18.27 11.84 6.00
CA ARG A 230 -18.08 12.98 6.88
C ARG A 230 -18.58 12.59 8.27
N SER A 231 -17.75 12.74 9.28
CA SER A 231 -18.18 12.61 10.68
C SER A 231 -19.26 13.65 10.98
N SER A 232 -20.31 13.24 11.69
CA SER A 232 -21.36 14.17 12.14
C SER A 232 -20.88 15.20 13.17
N LEU A 233 -19.67 15.02 13.71
CA LEU A 233 -19.06 15.87 14.73
C LEU A 233 -17.98 16.79 14.18
N ALA A 234 -17.58 16.61 12.92
CA ALA A 234 -16.46 17.33 12.32
C ALA A 234 -16.88 18.70 11.74
N PRO A 235 -16.13 19.78 12.04
CA PRO A 235 -16.40 21.10 11.50
C PRO A 235 -16.01 21.20 10.01
N ASP A 236 -16.56 22.17 9.30
CA ASP A 236 -16.24 22.44 7.89
C ASP A 236 -14.74 22.68 7.66
N SER A 237 -14.05 23.28 8.63
CA SER A 237 -12.61 23.58 8.58
C SER A 237 -11.72 22.34 8.46
N SER A 238 -12.25 21.14 8.72
CA SER A 238 -11.52 19.89 8.54
C SER A 238 -11.49 19.41 7.09
N PHE A 239 -12.31 19.98 6.22
CA PHE A 239 -12.52 19.50 4.85
C PHE A 239 -12.01 20.50 3.82
N TRP A 240 -11.53 20.00 2.68
CA TRP A 240 -11.14 20.83 1.54
C TRP A 240 -12.35 21.48 0.86
N ALA A 241 -13.48 20.79 0.86
CA ALA A 241 -14.76 21.32 0.38
C ALA A 241 -15.93 20.55 0.98
N ASN A 242 -17.05 21.25 1.17
CA ASN A 242 -18.32 20.64 1.56
C ASN A 242 -18.97 19.89 0.39
N TYR A 243 -19.86 18.94 0.72
CA TYR A 243 -20.78 18.32 -0.24
C TYR A 243 -22.18 18.21 0.35
N ASN A 244 -22.33 17.47 1.46
CA ASN A 244 -23.56 17.45 2.25
C ASN A 244 -23.24 17.10 3.72
N SER A 245 -24.27 16.83 4.54
CA SER A 245 -24.10 16.51 5.96
C SER A 245 -23.41 15.18 6.25
N LYS A 246 -23.32 14.28 5.26
CA LYS A 246 -22.79 12.91 5.40
C LYS A 246 -21.51 12.66 4.63
N TYR A 247 -21.15 13.55 3.72
CA TYR A 247 -19.96 13.43 2.88
C TYR A 247 -19.32 14.79 2.63
N ALA A 248 -18.00 14.81 2.58
CA ALA A 248 -17.21 16.00 2.26
C ALA A 248 -15.89 15.58 1.61
N TYR A 249 -15.16 16.56 1.08
CA TYR A 249 -13.90 16.35 0.36
C TYR A 249 -12.70 16.53 1.30
N MET A 250 -11.74 15.61 1.26
CA MET A 250 -10.39 15.82 1.80
C MET A 250 -9.32 15.51 0.75
N GLY A 251 -8.10 15.94 1.01
CA GLY A 251 -6.92 15.57 0.23
C GLY A 251 -5.71 15.32 1.12
N GLY A 252 -4.81 14.45 0.66
CA GLY A 252 -3.62 14.01 1.37
C GLY A 252 -3.20 12.60 0.93
N THR A 253 -1.97 12.21 1.25
CA THR A 253 -1.57 10.79 1.19
C THR A 253 -2.41 9.94 2.14
N SER A 254 -2.98 10.56 3.18
CA SER A 254 -4.02 10.00 4.04
C SER A 254 -5.26 9.51 3.30
N MET A 255 -5.59 10.07 2.14
CA MET A 255 -6.75 9.66 1.33
C MET A 255 -6.38 8.63 0.26
N ALA A 256 -5.15 8.68 -0.26
CA ALA A 256 -4.63 7.68 -1.19
C ALA A 256 -4.43 6.31 -0.51
N THR A 257 -3.87 6.29 0.71
CA THR A 257 -3.61 5.06 1.48
C THR A 257 -4.85 4.17 1.68
N PRO A 258 -6.01 4.69 2.14
CA PRO A 258 -7.20 3.86 2.35
C PRO A 258 -7.83 3.39 1.03
N ILE A 259 -7.65 4.10 -0.08
CA ILE A 259 -8.05 3.59 -1.40
C ILE A 259 -7.26 2.30 -1.70
N VAL A 260 -5.94 2.34 -1.54
CA VAL A 260 -5.09 1.15 -1.72
C VAL A 260 -5.42 0.06 -0.71
N ALA A 261 -5.72 0.39 0.55
CA ALA A 261 -6.12 -0.60 1.55
C ALA A 261 -7.41 -1.34 1.17
N GLY A 262 -8.39 -0.63 0.59
CA GLY A 262 -9.58 -1.26 0.03
C GLY A 262 -9.26 -2.13 -1.20
N ASN A 263 -8.34 -1.69 -2.08
CA ASN A 263 -7.87 -2.54 -3.18
C ASN A 263 -7.16 -3.80 -2.70
N VAL A 264 -6.37 -3.72 -1.62
CA VAL A 264 -5.76 -4.88 -0.97
C VAL A 264 -6.83 -5.86 -0.47
N ALA A 265 -7.94 -5.39 0.09
CA ALA A 265 -9.04 -6.26 0.50
C ALA A 265 -9.66 -6.99 -0.70
N GLN A 266 -9.90 -6.28 -1.82
CA GLN A 266 -10.43 -6.90 -3.05
C GLN A 266 -9.44 -7.92 -3.64
N LEU A 267 -8.14 -7.59 -3.68
CA LEU A 267 -7.09 -8.47 -4.18
C LEU A 267 -6.95 -9.72 -3.30
N ARG A 268 -6.96 -9.55 -1.97
CA ARG A 268 -6.88 -10.65 -1.01
C ARG A 268 -8.11 -11.56 -1.08
N GLU A 269 -9.31 -10.98 -1.24
CA GLU A 269 -10.53 -11.74 -1.51
C GLU A 269 -10.38 -12.60 -2.76
N HIS A 270 -9.87 -12.03 -3.86
CA HIS A 270 -9.69 -12.75 -5.11
C HIS A 270 -8.73 -13.94 -4.97
N PHE A 271 -7.57 -13.73 -4.35
CA PHE A 271 -6.62 -14.83 -4.13
C PHE A 271 -7.24 -15.98 -3.34
N ILE A 272 -8.02 -15.67 -2.29
CA ILE A 272 -8.65 -16.68 -1.45
C ILE A 272 -9.77 -17.40 -2.19
N LYS A 273 -10.72 -16.66 -2.77
CA LYS A 273 -11.94 -17.25 -3.34
C LYS A 273 -11.76 -17.82 -4.73
N ASN A 274 -10.94 -17.17 -5.57
CA ASN A 274 -10.81 -17.52 -6.97
C ASN A 274 -9.49 -18.18 -7.32
N ARG A 275 -8.44 -18.00 -6.50
CA ARG A 275 -7.11 -18.58 -6.75
C ARG A 275 -6.67 -19.62 -5.73
N GLY A 276 -7.52 -19.91 -4.74
CA GLY A 276 -7.34 -21.01 -3.80
C GLY A 276 -6.17 -20.86 -2.83
N ILE A 277 -5.65 -19.65 -2.63
CA ILE A 277 -4.51 -19.40 -1.73
C ILE A 277 -4.79 -18.25 -0.76
N THR A 278 -4.18 -18.29 0.43
CA THR A 278 -4.04 -17.10 1.25
C THR A 278 -2.75 -16.39 0.84
N PRO A 279 -2.81 -15.19 0.23
CA PRO A 279 -1.63 -14.49 -0.24
C PRO A 279 -0.86 -13.90 0.94
N LYS A 280 0.47 -14.03 0.92
CA LYS A 280 1.36 -13.39 1.89
C LYS A 280 1.42 -11.88 1.67
N PRO A 281 1.82 -11.08 2.68
CA PRO A 281 1.99 -9.63 2.52
C PRO A 281 2.94 -9.26 1.36
N SER A 282 4.02 -10.02 1.19
CA SER A 282 4.96 -9.88 0.08
C SER A 282 4.29 -10.07 -1.29
N LEU A 283 3.41 -11.07 -1.44
CA LEU A 283 2.69 -11.31 -2.70
C LEU A 283 1.68 -10.22 -3.02
N ILE A 284 0.92 -9.75 -2.02
CA ILE A 284 0.02 -8.61 -2.20
C ILE A 284 0.80 -7.39 -2.69
N LYS A 285 1.94 -7.08 -2.05
CA LYS A 285 2.80 -5.96 -2.43
C LYS A 285 3.37 -6.15 -3.85
N ALA A 286 3.89 -7.33 -4.18
CA ALA A 286 4.42 -7.65 -5.51
C ALA A 286 3.35 -7.50 -6.60
N ALA A 287 2.14 -8.00 -6.38
CA ALA A 287 1.05 -7.93 -7.35
C ALA A 287 0.58 -6.50 -7.62
N LEU A 288 0.51 -5.65 -6.58
CA LEU A 288 0.21 -4.23 -6.75
C LEU A 288 1.29 -3.50 -7.56
N ILE A 289 2.56 -3.78 -7.28
CA ILE A 289 3.70 -3.16 -7.97
C ILE A 289 3.79 -3.61 -9.43
N ALA A 290 3.70 -4.91 -9.70
CA ALA A 290 3.71 -5.45 -11.06
C ALA A 290 2.52 -4.90 -11.87
N GLY A 291 1.33 -4.81 -11.25
CA GLY A 291 0.13 -4.24 -11.87
C GLY A 291 0.12 -2.73 -12.05
N ALA A 292 0.95 -1.99 -11.30
CA ALA A 292 0.94 -0.52 -11.32
C ALA A 292 1.29 0.07 -12.70
N THR A 293 0.78 1.27 -12.94
CA THR A 293 1.03 2.05 -14.15
C THR A 293 2.03 3.17 -13.86
N ASP A 294 3.09 3.25 -14.66
CA ASP A 294 3.96 4.42 -14.75
C ASP A 294 3.10 5.65 -15.09
N VAL A 295 3.19 6.69 -14.28
CA VAL A 295 2.44 7.94 -14.50
C VAL A 295 3.12 8.85 -15.53
N GLY A 296 4.23 8.41 -16.13
CA GLY A 296 4.98 9.11 -17.17
C GLY A 296 6.33 9.67 -16.68
N LEU A 297 6.80 9.27 -15.49
CA LEU A 297 8.08 9.72 -14.93
C LEU A 297 9.20 8.69 -15.14
N GLY A 298 8.87 7.47 -15.59
CA GLY A 298 9.84 6.38 -15.72
C GLY A 298 10.31 5.83 -14.37
N TYR A 299 11.28 4.91 -14.42
CA TYR A 299 11.82 4.22 -13.26
C TYR A 299 13.36 4.22 -13.26
N PRO A 300 14.00 4.13 -12.08
CA PRO A 300 13.38 4.23 -10.74
C PRO A 300 12.96 5.68 -10.44
N SER A 301 11.92 5.88 -9.61
CA SER A 301 11.45 7.23 -9.27
C SER A 301 10.98 7.32 -7.82
N GLY A 302 11.54 8.27 -7.07
CA GLY A 302 11.07 8.61 -5.73
C GLY A 302 9.74 9.35 -5.70
N ASP A 303 9.27 9.86 -6.85
CA ASP A 303 8.03 10.63 -6.90
C ASP A 303 6.79 9.75 -6.99
N GLN A 304 6.85 8.75 -7.88
CA GLN A 304 5.75 7.83 -8.12
C GLN A 304 5.95 6.45 -7.48
N GLY A 305 7.13 6.17 -6.92
CA GLY A 305 7.50 4.82 -6.54
C GLY A 305 7.49 3.91 -7.76
N TRP A 306 6.74 2.82 -7.68
CA TRP A 306 6.51 1.90 -8.79
C TRP A 306 5.26 2.21 -9.61
N GLY A 307 4.61 3.35 -9.36
CA GLY A 307 3.51 3.88 -10.15
C GLY A 307 2.14 3.77 -9.46
N ARG A 308 1.11 4.17 -10.20
CA ARG A 308 -0.27 4.21 -9.71
C ARG A 308 -0.93 2.84 -9.76
N VAL A 309 -1.58 2.45 -8.67
CA VAL A 309 -2.32 1.17 -8.58
C VAL A 309 -3.32 1.04 -9.73
N THR A 310 -3.31 -0.13 -10.37
CA THR A 310 -4.22 -0.54 -11.45
C THR A 310 -4.67 -1.96 -11.15
N LEU A 311 -5.74 -2.10 -10.38
CA LEU A 311 -6.06 -3.32 -9.64
C LEU A 311 -6.38 -4.52 -10.54
N ASP A 312 -7.05 -4.31 -11.66
CA ASP A 312 -7.41 -5.38 -12.61
C ASP A 312 -6.18 -6.14 -13.15
N LYS A 313 -5.08 -5.45 -13.39
CA LYS A 313 -3.79 -6.08 -13.75
C LYS A 313 -3.21 -6.92 -12.61
N SER A 314 -3.41 -6.49 -11.36
CA SER A 314 -2.91 -7.20 -10.18
C SER A 314 -3.67 -8.50 -9.87
N LEU A 315 -4.95 -8.62 -10.28
CA LEU A 315 -5.77 -9.81 -9.98
C LEU A 315 -5.19 -11.09 -10.59
N ASN A 316 -4.75 -11.01 -11.85
CA ASN A 316 -4.42 -12.17 -12.67
C ASN A 316 -2.91 -12.43 -12.84
N VAL A 317 -2.07 -11.88 -11.96
CA VAL A 317 -0.62 -12.12 -12.02
C VAL A 317 -0.29 -13.61 -12.00
N ALA A 318 0.69 -14.08 -12.77
CA ALA A 318 1.36 -15.32 -12.40
C ALA A 318 2.20 -15.06 -11.14
N TYR A 319 2.31 -16.04 -10.23
CA TYR A 319 2.86 -15.76 -8.92
C TYR A 319 3.68 -16.90 -8.31
N VAL A 320 4.57 -16.50 -7.38
CA VAL A 320 5.15 -17.35 -6.34
C VAL A 320 4.76 -16.72 -5.00
N ASN A 321 4.22 -17.52 -4.08
CA ASN A 321 3.72 -17.05 -2.77
C ASN A 321 4.58 -17.60 -1.63
N GLU A 322 5.80 -17.09 -1.48
CA GLU A 322 6.75 -17.54 -0.44
C GLU A 322 6.97 -19.06 -0.38
N ALA A 323 6.83 -19.77 -1.51
CA ALA A 323 6.96 -21.23 -1.55
C ALA A 323 8.41 -21.67 -1.30
N THR A 324 9.38 -20.87 -1.73
CA THR A 324 10.81 -21.15 -1.69
C THR A 324 11.51 -20.23 -0.69
N ALA A 325 12.46 -20.78 0.06
CA ALA A 325 13.34 -20.04 0.96
C ALA A 325 14.80 -20.24 0.51
N LEU A 326 15.60 -19.17 0.51
CA LEU A 326 16.99 -19.19 0.04
C LEU A 326 17.96 -18.78 1.14
N ALA A 327 19.05 -19.53 1.29
CA ALA A 327 20.25 -19.14 2.03
C ALA A 327 21.29 -18.53 1.07
N THR A 328 22.30 -17.83 1.61
CA THR A 328 23.38 -17.21 0.83
C THR A 328 23.97 -18.18 -0.21
N GLY A 329 24.10 -17.71 -1.45
CA GLY A 329 24.63 -18.47 -2.58
C GLY A 329 23.64 -19.41 -3.26
N GLN A 330 22.43 -19.59 -2.73
CA GLN A 330 21.37 -20.36 -3.40
C GLN A 330 20.62 -19.52 -4.42
N LYS A 331 19.92 -20.18 -5.34
CA LYS A 331 18.96 -19.53 -6.25
C LYS A 331 17.73 -20.38 -6.49
N ALA A 332 16.63 -19.72 -6.80
CA ALA A 332 15.44 -20.35 -7.35
C ALA A 332 15.29 -19.95 -8.82
N THR A 333 14.96 -20.91 -9.68
CA THR A 333 14.79 -20.67 -11.12
C THR A 333 13.38 -21.04 -11.55
N TYR A 334 12.76 -20.15 -12.32
CA TYR A 334 11.45 -20.31 -12.92
C TYR A 334 11.54 -20.00 -14.42
N SER A 335 10.50 -20.39 -15.16
CA SER A 335 10.36 -20.04 -16.57
C SER A 335 8.99 -19.44 -16.83
N PHE A 336 8.92 -18.46 -17.71
CA PHE A 336 7.68 -17.80 -18.08
C PHE A 336 7.60 -17.65 -19.60
N GLN A 337 6.47 -18.04 -20.19
CA GLN A 337 6.23 -17.84 -21.62
C GLN A 337 5.61 -16.47 -21.86
N ALA A 338 6.36 -15.59 -22.50
CA ALA A 338 5.87 -14.29 -22.95
C ALA A 338 5.49 -14.32 -24.44
N GLN A 339 4.65 -13.38 -24.82
CA GLN A 339 4.20 -13.08 -26.18
C GLN A 339 4.46 -11.60 -26.46
N ALA A 340 5.02 -11.29 -27.62
CA ALA A 340 5.17 -9.90 -28.04
C ALA A 340 3.80 -9.19 -28.15
N GLY A 341 3.82 -7.86 -28.03
CA GLY A 341 2.63 -6.99 -28.19
C GLY A 341 2.00 -6.49 -26.89
N LYS A 342 2.48 -6.97 -25.73
CA LYS A 342 2.10 -6.45 -24.41
C LYS A 342 3.30 -6.47 -23.46
N PRO A 343 3.44 -5.50 -22.54
CA PRO A 343 4.59 -5.45 -21.64
C PRO A 343 4.71 -6.71 -20.78
N LEU A 344 5.94 -7.05 -20.40
CA LEU A 344 6.25 -8.04 -19.37
C LEU A 344 6.75 -7.29 -18.13
N LYS A 345 6.05 -7.41 -17.01
CA LYS A 345 6.46 -6.82 -15.73
C LYS A 345 6.64 -7.91 -14.69
N ILE A 346 7.84 -8.02 -14.13
CA ILE A 346 8.20 -8.99 -13.10
C ILE A 346 8.61 -8.21 -11.85
N SER A 347 7.97 -8.49 -10.72
CA SER A 347 8.29 -7.88 -9.43
C SER A 347 8.62 -8.95 -8.41
N LEU A 348 9.82 -8.88 -7.85
CA LEU A 348 10.31 -9.64 -6.70
C LEU A 348 10.12 -8.79 -5.44
N VAL A 349 9.49 -9.36 -4.40
CA VAL A 349 9.32 -8.71 -3.11
C VAL A 349 9.55 -9.71 -1.98
N TRP A 350 10.24 -9.29 -0.93
CA TRP A 350 10.37 -10.08 0.29
C TRP A 350 10.08 -9.27 1.55
N THR A 351 9.49 -9.93 2.54
CA THR A 351 9.39 -9.39 3.91
C THR A 351 10.73 -9.62 4.61
N ASP A 352 11.59 -8.61 4.54
CA ASP A 352 12.97 -8.66 5.05
C ASP A 352 13.02 -8.69 6.58
N ALA A 353 14.14 -9.13 7.14
CA ALA A 353 14.40 -9.05 8.58
C ALA A 353 14.43 -7.57 9.02
N PRO A 354 13.97 -7.23 10.24
CA PRO A 354 13.98 -5.84 10.71
C PRO A 354 15.40 -5.28 10.73
N GLY A 355 15.61 -4.14 10.07
CA GLY A 355 16.89 -3.43 10.08
C GLY A 355 17.19 -2.76 11.44
N SER A 356 18.43 -2.28 11.61
CA SER A 356 18.81 -1.43 12.75
C SER A 356 18.49 0.04 12.48
N THR A 357 18.07 0.79 13.51
CA THR A 357 17.80 2.23 13.42
C THR A 357 19.07 3.09 13.33
N THR A 358 20.24 2.49 13.55
CA THR A 358 21.55 3.15 13.46
C THR A 358 22.40 2.68 12.29
N ALA A 359 21.92 1.71 11.50
CA ALA A 359 22.64 1.23 10.34
C ALA A 359 22.55 2.23 9.16
N SER A 360 23.62 2.30 8.37
CA SER A 360 23.65 3.10 7.14
C SER A 360 22.69 2.57 6.07
N TYR A 361 22.49 1.25 6.03
CA TYR A 361 21.53 0.58 5.16
C TYR A 361 20.57 -0.25 6.00
N THR A 362 19.29 -0.19 5.66
CA THR A 362 18.28 -0.94 6.41
C THR A 362 18.10 -2.36 5.89
N LEU A 363 18.45 -2.64 4.62
CA LEU A 363 18.39 -3.98 4.02
C LEU A 363 19.25 -4.96 4.84
N VAL A 364 18.70 -6.15 5.12
CA VAL A 364 19.39 -7.20 5.89
C VAL A 364 19.68 -8.38 4.98
N ASN A 365 18.64 -8.95 4.35
CA ASN A 365 18.79 -10.03 3.38
C ASN A 365 18.68 -9.47 1.97
N ASP A 366 19.69 -9.77 1.17
CA ASP A 366 19.87 -9.28 -0.19
C ASP A 366 19.54 -10.39 -1.18
N LEU A 367 18.52 -10.16 -2.02
CA LEU A 367 18.05 -11.08 -3.05
C LEU A 367 18.02 -10.35 -4.39
N ASP A 368 18.71 -10.90 -5.39
CA ASP A 368 18.74 -10.33 -6.73
C ASP A 368 17.74 -11.03 -7.66
N LEU A 369 17.02 -10.26 -8.45
CA LEU A 369 16.22 -10.71 -9.58
C LEU A 369 17.08 -10.65 -10.85
N VAL A 370 17.24 -11.81 -11.52
CA VAL A 370 17.96 -11.90 -12.80
C VAL A 370 17.05 -12.54 -13.85
N ILE A 371 16.86 -11.85 -14.96
CA ILE A 371 16.02 -12.32 -16.07
C ILE A 371 16.89 -12.59 -17.28
N THR A 372 16.69 -13.71 -17.95
CA THR A 372 17.30 -13.99 -19.27
C THR A 372 16.20 -14.15 -20.32
N ALA A 373 16.24 -13.31 -21.35
CA ALA A 373 15.32 -13.34 -22.48
C ALA A 373 15.62 -14.49 -23.47
N PRO A 374 14.70 -14.81 -24.41
CA PRO A 374 14.90 -15.89 -25.38
C PRO A 374 16.18 -15.77 -26.22
N ASN A 375 16.61 -14.55 -26.54
CA ASN A 375 17.85 -14.29 -27.29
C ASN A 375 19.12 -14.23 -26.42
N GLY A 376 19.02 -14.49 -25.11
CA GLY A 376 20.13 -14.43 -24.18
C GLY A 376 20.40 -13.06 -23.54
N GLN A 377 19.65 -12.00 -23.92
CA GLN A 377 19.75 -10.71 -23.24
C GLN A 377 19.38 -10.84 -21.76
N LYS A 378 20.19 -10.24 -20.89
CA LYS A 378 19.95 -10.25 -19.44
C LYS A 378 19.41 -8.93 -18.93
N TYR A 379 18.72 -9.02 -17.81
CA TYR A 379 18.24 -7.90 -17.01
C TYR A 379 18.48 -8.23 -15.54
N VAL A 380 18.92 -7.25 -14.75
CA VAL A 380 18.96 -7.33 -13.29
C VAL A 380 17.88 -6.42 -12.69
N GLY A 381 17.45 -6.74 -11.48
CA GLY A 381 16.39 -6.01 -10.80
C GLY A 381 16.73 -4.53 -10.63
N ASN A 382 15.75 -3.68 -10.94
CA ASN A 382 15.83 -2.22 -10.84
C ASN A 382 16.86 -1.53 -11.76
N ASP A 383 17.48 -2.25 -12.68
CA ASP A 383 18.30 -1.66 -13.73
C ASP A 383 17.45 -1.27 -14.95
N PHE A 384 17.15 0.02 -15.04
CA PHE A 384 16.36 0.61 -16.12
C PHE A 384 17.23 1.36 -17.15
N SER A 385 18.56 1.22 -17.09
CA SER A 385 19.49 1.86 -18.03
C SER A 385 20.23 0.81 -18.84
N TYR A 386 20.31 0.96 -20.16
CA TYR A 386 21.03 -0.01 -20.99
C TYR A 386 22.56 0.11 -20.80
N PRO A 387 23.32 -1.00 -20.73
CA PRO A 387 22.85 -2.38 -20.70
C PRO A 387 22.21 -2.74 -19.35
N TYR A 388 21.07 -3.42 -19.36
CA TYR A 388 20.21 -3.61 -18.18
C TYR A 388 20.71 -4.67 -17.17
N ASP A 389 21.99 -5.03 -17.21
CA ASP A 389 22.58 -6.14 -16.45
C ASP A 389 23.85 -5.75 -15.69
N ASN A 390 24.08 -4.46 -15.45
CA ASN A 390 25.30 -3.96 -14.83
C ASN A 390 25.07 -3.11 -13.57
N ASN A 391 23.83 -2.70 -13.27
CA ASN A 391 23.50 -1.93 -12.07
C ASN A 391 22.67 -2.76 -11.08
N TRP A 392 23.36 -3.59 -10.28
CA TRP A 392 22.75 -4.42 -9.24
C TRP A 392 22.20 -3.60 -8.08
N ASP A 393 21.04 -3.99 -7.56
CA ASP A 393 20.48 -3.40 -6.34
C ASP A 393 21.14 -4.01 -5.10
N GLY A 394 21.16 -3.27 -4.00
CA GLY A 394 21.68 -3.73 -2.71
C GLY A 394 21.09 -2.89 -1.58
N ARG A 395 19.88 -2.38 -1.80
CA ARG A 395 19.17 -1.42 -0.94
C ARG A 395 17.70 -1.80 -0.78
N ASN A 396 17.03 -2.16 -1.87
CA ASN A 396 15.59 -2.36 -1.90
C ASN A 396 15.23 -3.81 -1.56
N ASN A 397 14.11 -4.00 -0.86
CA ASN A 397 13.47 -5.31 -0.73
C ASN A 397 12.35 -5.54 -1.79
N VAL A 398 12.47 -4.79 -2.88
CA VAL A 398 11.63 -4.82 -4.06
C VAL A 398 12.55 -4.68 -5.26
N GLU A 399 12.54 -5.66 -6.14
CA GLU A 399 13.27 -5.62 -7.40
C GLU A 399 12.34 -5.86 -8.57
N ASN A 400 12.55 -5.10 -9.64
CA ASN A 400 11.66 -5.09 -10.80
C ASN A 400 12.45 -5.22 -12.10
N VAL A 401 11.90 -6.03 -13.02
CA VAL A 401 12.30 -6.00 -14.43
C VAL A 401 11.05 -5.76 -15.26
N PHE A 402 10.99 -4.60 -15.93
CA PHE A 402 9.88 -4.19 -16.78
C PHE A 402 10.34 -4.05 -18.23
N ILE A 403 9.81 -4.88 -19.11
CA ILE A 403 10.15 -4.93 -20.53
C ILE A 403 8.93 -4.51 -21.33
N ASN A 404 8.95 -3.31 -21.91
CA ASN A 404 7.80 -2.75 -22.62
C ASN A 404 7.42 -3.55 -23.88
N ALA A 405 8.41 -4.07 -24.59
CA ALA A 405 8.24 -4.87 -25.80
C ALA A 405 9.02 -6.20 -25.64
N PRO A 406 8.49 -7.18 -24.89
CA PRO A 406 9.15 -8.46 -24.72
C PRO A 406 9.14 -9.25 -26.03
N GLN A 407 10.13 -10.13 -26.19
CA GLN A 407 10.13 -11.12 -27.26
C GLN A 407 9.07 -12.19 -26.96
N SER A 408 8.50 -12.78 -28.00
CA SER A 408 7.76 -14.03 -27.82
C SER A 408 8.75 -15.15 -27.49
N GLY A 409 8.48 -15.90 -26.43
CA GLY A 409 9.30 -17.05 -26.04
C GLY A 409 9.48 -17.18 -24.54
N THR A 410 10.37 -18.11 -24.17
CA THR A 410 10.64 -18.44 -22.77
C THR A 410 11.62 -17.45 -22.15
N TYR A 411 11.20 -16.79 -21.09
CA TYR A 411 12.07 -16.04 -20.19
C TYR A 411 12.47 -16.92 -19.01
N THR A 412 13.75 -16.95 -18.67
CA THR A 412 14.25 -17.54 -17.42
C THR A 412 14.26 -16.48 -16.34
N ILE A 413 13.68 -16.80 -15.18
CA ILE A 413 13.57 -15.92 -14.03
C ILE A 413 14.37 -16.56 -12.89
N GLU A 414 15.44 -15.92 -12.46
CA GLU A 414 16.23 -16.34 -11.30
C GLU A 414 16.05 -15.37 -10.15
N VAL A 415 15.87 -15.91 -8.95
CA VAL A 415 15.99 -15.17 -7.69
C VAL A 415 17.22 -15.71 -6.99
N GLN A 416 18.25 -14.88 -6.85
CA GLN A 416 19.55 -15.25 -6.32
C GLN A 416 19.72 -14.69 -4.92
N ALA A 417 20.15 -15.51 -3.96
CA ALA A 417 20.41 -15.06 -2.61
C ALA A 417 21.85 -14.58 -2.48
N TYR A 418 22.10 -13.32 -2.86
CA TYR A 418 23.43 -12.70 -2.83
C TYR A 418 24.04 -12.75 -1.43
N ASN A 419 23.30 -12.27 -0.42
CA ASN A 419 23.74 -12.27 0.97
C ASN A 419 22.54 -12.32 1.92
N VAL A 420 22.34 -13.45 2.61
CA VAL A 420 21.19 -13.69 3.50
C VAL A 420 21.67 -14.00 4.92
N PRO A 421 22.17 -13.00 5.67
CA PRO A 421 22.69 -13.19 7.03
C PRO A 421 21.59 -13.54 8.05
N SER A 422 20.32 -13.23 7.76
CA SER A 422 19.15 -13.60 8.56
C SER A 422 18.23 -14.55 7.78
N GLY A 423 18.79 -15.71 7.41
CA GLY A 423 18.17 -16.68 6.51
C GLY A 423 17.53 -17.92 7.17
N PRO A 424 16.94 -18.79 6.34
CA PRO A 424 16.71 -18.58 4.90
C PRO A 424 15.59 -17.54 4.65
N GLN A 425 15.70 -16.76 3.58
CA GLN A 425 14.73 -15.73 3.20
C GLN A 425 13.73 -16.27 2.18
N ARG A 426 12.44 -16.15 2.47
CA ARG A 426 11.35 -16.40 1.51
C ARG A 426 11.02 -15.13 0.72
N PHE A 427 10.44 -15.30 -0.46
CA PHE A 427 10.08 -14.18 -1.33
C PHE A 427 8.81 -14.48 -2.11
N SER A 428 8.19 -13.44 -2.65
CA SER A 428 7.10 -13.56 -3.61
C SER A 428 7.49 -12.96 -4.95
N LEU A 429 6.97 -13.56 -6.01
CA LEU A 429 7.03 -13.01 -7.37
C LEU A 429 5.61 -12.72 -7.84
N ALA A 430 5.45 -11.62 -8.57
CA ALA A 430 4.26 -11.34 -9.36
C ALA A 430 4.67 -10.96 -10.78
N ILE A 431 3.98 -11.54 -11.76
CA ILE A 431 4.27 -11.35 -13.18
C ILE A 431 2.99 -10.90 -13.88
N VAL A 432 3.03 -9.72 -14.50
CA VAL A 432 1.99 -9.21 -15.40
C VAL A 432 2.47 -9.38 -16.83
N HIS A 433 1.61 -9.97 -17.65
CA HIS A 433 1.84 -10.08 -19.08
C HIS A 433 0.54 -10.09 -19.85
#